data_AF-A0AB39WSJ0-F1
#
_entry.id   AF-A0AB39WSJ0-F1
#
_cell.length_a   1.000
_cell.length_b   1.000
_cell.length_c   1.000
_cell.angle_alpha   90.00
_cell.angle_beta   90.00
_cell.angle_gamma   90.00
#
_symmetry.space_group_name_H-M   'P 1'
#
loop_
_entity.id
_entity.type
_entity.pdbx_description
1 polymer ?
#
loop_
_entity_poly.entity_id
_entity_poly.type
_entity_poly.pdbx_seq_one_letter_code
_entity_poly.pdbx_strand_id
1 'polypeptide(L)'
;MSNQIKHRKLGTEPLVGLYYVSECIKCGWIGSSGELTEDDAQCLQAVGDDHCWGDTDEIGADRLLELMQSGAFDKPATLLKSEPVAVLYADGAVLTKAECGNCFEICCKVETPLYAEQHAPVAVVLPFAEKVISKLRRFEECASDNQDVDIGRHWFDVLTQLGLLNRVQRSPAYWEMTQQGEDALEVARLNTPK
;
A
#
# COMPACT_ATOMS: atom_id res chain seq x y z
N MET A 1 15.29 5.53 20.63
CA MET A 1 14.98 6.72 19.82
C MET A 1 13.81 6.35 18.93
N SER A 2 12.62 6.91 19.18
CA SER A 2 11.41 6.53 18.43
C SER A 2 11.59 6.89 16.96
N ASN A 3 11.56 5.87 16.10
CA ASN A 3 11.57 6.03 14.65
C ASN A 3 10.17 6.51 14.24
N GLN A 4 9.88 7.80 14.47
CA GLN A 4 8.65 8.39 13.96
C GLN A 4 8.76 8.44 12.44
N ILE A 5 7.95 7.62 11.79
CA ILE A 5 7.77 7.62 10.34
C ILE A 5 7.36 9.05 9.95
N LYS A 6 8.26 9.78 9.28
CA LYS A 6 7.95 11.11 8.75
C LYS A 6 7.19 10.91 7.46
N HIS A 7 5.92 11.30 7.43
CA HIS A 7 5.15 11.36 6.19
C HIS A 7 5.86 12.26 5.17
N ARG A 8 6.10 11.72 3.98
CA ARG A 8 6.82 12.39 2.90
C ARG A 8 5.83 12.93 1.88
N LYS A 9 6.09 14.13 1.37
CA LYS A 9 5.32 14.69 0.25
C LYS A 9 5.79 14.03 -1.04
N LEU A 10 4.84 13.68 -1.90
CA LEU A 10 5.11 13.17 -3.23
C LEU A 10 5.11 14.30 -4.26
N GLY A 11 6.01 14.20 -5.23
CA GLY A 11 5.97 14.96 -6.47
C GLY A 11 4.75 14.60 -7.31
N THR A 12 4.40 15.49 -8.22
CA THR A 12 3.26 15.35 -9.13
C THR A 12 3.64 14.95 -10.54
N GLU A 13 4.91 15.15 -10.91
CA GLU A 13 5.39 14.94 -12.26
C GLU A 13 5.70 13.46 -12.51
N PRO A 14 5.21 12.88 -13.61
CA PRO A 14 5.40 11.47 -13.88
C PRO A 14 6.87 11.15 -14.17
N LEU A 15 7.31 9.97 -13.71
CA LEU A 15 8.62 9.42 -14.03
C LEU A 15 8.61 8.88 -15.47
N VAL A 16 8.97 9.73 -16.42
CA VAL A 16 9.04 9.38 -17.84
C VAL A 16 10.39 9.79 -18.44
N GLY A 17 10.86 9.04 -19.44
CA GLY A 17 12.06 9.38 -20.20
C GLY A 17 13.35 9.26 -19.37
N LEU A 18 14.06 10.39 -19.21
CA LEU A 18 15.36 10.48 -18.54
C LEU A 18 15.26 10.89 -17.06
N TYR A 19 14.04 11.09 -16.55
CA TYR A 19 13.85 11.50 -15.16
C TYR A 19 13.99 10.32 -14.21
N TYR A 20 14.61 10.57 -13.07
CA TYR A 20 14.85 9.59 -12.01
C TYR A 20 14.10 9.99 -10.74
N VAL A 21 13.99 9.05 -9.80
CA VAL A 21 13.38 9.31 -8.49
C VAL A 21 14.39 10.04 -7.62
N SER A 22 13.98 11.15 -7.02
CA SER A 22 14.84 11.94 -6.16
C SER A 22 14.21 12.18 -4.79
N GLU A 23 15.03 12.16 -3.73
CA GLU A 23 14.66 12.53 -2.36
C GLU A 23 15.32 13.87 -1.99
N CYS A 24 14.55 14.83 -1.47
CA CYS A 24 15.12 16.04 -0.89
C CYS A 24 15.63 15.77 0.54
N ILE A 25 16.91 16.03 0.78
CA ILE A 25 17.55 15.80 2.08
C ILE A 25 17.01 16.74 3.18
N LYS A 26 16.49 17.91 2.77
CA LYS A 26 16.00 18.95 3.69
C LYS A 26 14.58 18.70 4.17
N CYS A 27 13.64 18.51 3.24
CA CYS A 27 12.21 18.37 3.58
C CYS A 27 11.68 16.94 3.43
N GLY A 28 12.44 16.03 2.81
CA GLY A 28 12.03 14.65 2.58
C GLY A 28 11.04 14.46 1.45
N TRP A 29 10.84 15.45 0.60
CA TRP A 29 10.05 15.28 -0.61
C TRP A 29 10.64 14.18 -1.48
N ILE A 30 9.76 13.41 -2.14
CA ILE A 30 10.16 12.37 -3.08
C ILE A 30 9.37 12.55 -4.38
N GLY A 31 10.06 12.66 -5.50
CA GLY A 31 9.41 12.85 -6.79
C GLY A 31 10.34 12.73 -7.97
N SER A 32 9.85 13.11 -9.14
CA SER A 32 10.60 13.09 -10.38
C SER A 32 11.66 14.20 -10.39
N SER A 33 12.87 13.88 -10.85
CA SER A 33 13.93 14.88 -11.05
C SER A 33 13.53 16.00 -12.02
N GLY A 34 12.46 15.81 -12.82
CA GLY A 34 11.87 16.85 -13.66
C GLY A 34 11.16 17.98 -12.90
N GLU A 35 10.89 17.83 -11.60
CA GLU A 35 10.33 18.89 -10.74
C GLU A 35 11.39 19.75 -10.06
N LEU A 36 12.66 19.41 -10.27
CA LEU A 36 13.78 20.12 -9.66
C LEU A 36 14.20 21.31 -10.53
N THR A 37 15.00 22.19 -9.94
CA THR A 37 15.68 23.23 -10.75
C THR A 37 16.58 22.60 -11.81
N GLU A 38 16.55 23.13 -13.03
CA GLU A 38 17.31 22.59 -14.17
C GLU A 38 18.83 22.53 -13.92
N ASP A 39 19.38 23.50 -13.18
CA ASP A 39 20.84 23.65 -13.00
C ASP A 39 21.37 22.89 -11.78
N ASP A 40 20.72 23.03 -10.62
CA ASP A 40 21.27 22.58 -9.33
C ASP A 40 20.48 21.44 -8.67
N ALA A 41 19.49 20.86 -9.37
CA ALA A 41 18.65 19.78 -8.85
C ALA A 41 18.04 20.08 -7.46
N GLN A 42 17.65 21.33 -7.20
CA GLN A 42 17.11 21.77 -5.91
C GLN A 42 15.60 21.58 -5.82
N CYS A 43 15.15 21.27 -4.60
CA CYS A 43 13.75 21.02 -4.30
C CYS A 43 12.90 22.29 -4.36
N LEU A 44 11.87 22.26 -5.22
CA LEU A 44 10.88 23.32 -5.41
C LEU A 44 9.60 23.13 -4.59
N GLN A 45 9.62 22.33 -3.53
CA GLN A 45 8.44 22.21 -2.68
C GLN A 45 8.16 23.51 -1.93
N ALA A 46 6.91 23.97 -1.97
CA ALA A 46 6.47 25.17 -1.27
C ALA A 46 6.63 25.03 0.26
N VAL A 47 7.24 26.04 0.87
CA VAL A 47 7.45 26.21 2.31
C VAL A 47 7.09 27.66 2.69
N GLY A 48 5.84 27.86 3.10
CA GLY A 48 5.34 29.22 3.37
C GLY A 48 5.25 30.03 2.08
N ASP A 49 5.89 31.21 2.06
CA ASP A 49 5.94 32.12 0.91
C ASP A 49 7.16 31.86 -0.01
N ASP A 50 7.95 30.83 0.27
CA ASP A 50 9.16 30.47 -0.49
C ASP A 50 9.18 28.96 -0.83
N HIS A 51 10.25 28.50 -1.46
CA HIS A 51 10.49 27.10 -1.79
C HIS A 51 11.51 26.49 -0.83
N CYS A 52 11.61 25.16 -0.85
CA CYS A 52 12.49 24.43 0.03
C CYS A 52 13.97 24.74 -0.24
N TRP A 53 14.38 24.82 -1.50
CA TRP A 53 15.77 25.03 -1.95
C TRP A 53 16.76 24.05 -1.30
N GLY A 54 16.28 22.88 -0.89
CA GLY A 54 17.13 21.83 -0.35
C GLY A 54 17.72 21.02 -1.49
N ASP A 55 18.95 20.57 -1.29
CA ASP A 55 19.58 19.61 -2.20
C ASP A 55 18.73 18.34 -2.28
N THR A 56 18.83 17.68 -3.42
CA THR A 56 18.14 16.42 -3.67
C THR A 56 19.12 15.39 -4.22
N ASP A 57 18.90 14.14 -3.83
CA ASP A 57 19.72 13.01 -4.25
C ASP A 57 18.85 12.02 -5.01
N GLU A 58 19.41 11.38 -6.02
CA GLU A 58 18.78 10.23 -6.66
C GLU A 58 18.66 9.09 -5.65
N ILE A 59 17.50 8.42 -5.61
CA ILE A 59 17.29 7.25 -4.76
C ILE A 59 17.04 5.99 -5.58
N GLY A 60 17.71 4.91 -5.17
CA GLY A 60 17.54 3.58 -5.75
C GLY A 60 16.26 2.87 -5.29
N ALA A 61 15.97 1.72 -5.92
CA ALA A 61 14.78 0.92 -5.66
C ALA A 61 14.70 0.40 -4.21
N ASP A 62 15.84 0.08 -3.63
CA ASP A 62 16.04 -0.35 -2.25
C ASP A 62 15.63 0.71 -1.23
N ARG A 63 16.08 1.95 -1.43
CA ARG A 63 15.67 3.08 -0.59
C ARG A 63 14.17 3.39 -0.76
N LEU A 64 13.69 3.37 -2.00
CA LEU A 64 12.27 3.57 -2.28
C LEU A 64 11.40 2.51 -1.58
N LEU A 65 11.82 1.24 -1.63
CA LEU A 65 11.11 0.14 -0.98
C LEU A 65 11.11 0.29 0.54
N GLU A 66 12.23 0.68 1.16
CA GLU A 66 12.31 0.98 2.59
C GLU A 66 11.27 2.04 3.00
N LEU A 67 11.17 3.11 2.21
CA LEU A 67 10.21 4.18 2.45
C LEU A 67 8.76 3.70 2.33
N MET A 68 8.45 2.89 1.31
CA MET A 68 7.12 2.29 1.15
C MET A 68 6.76 1.39 2.34
N GLN A 69 7.68 0.53 2.77
CA GLN A 69 7.48 -0.38 3.91
C GLN A 69 7.37 0.37 5.23
N SER A 70 8.03 1.51 5.35
CA SER A 70 7.92 2.37 6.52
C SER A 70 6.59 3.14 6.59
N GLY A 71 5.74 3.09 5.57
CA GLY A 71 4.52 3.90 5.53
C GLY A 71 4.81 5.39 5.29
N ALA A 72 5.96 5.72 4.69
CA ALA A 72 6.38 7.09 4.43
C ALA A 72 5.38 7.86 3.54
N PHE A 73 4.59 7.15 2.74
CA PHE A 73 3.61 7.71 1.81
C PHE A 73 2.16 7.52 2.28
N ASP A 74 1.97 6.84 3.41
CA ASP A 74 0.63 6.62 3.95
C ASP A 74 0.09 7.96 4.39
N LYS A 75 -0.98 8.43 3.75
CA LYS A 75 -1.70 9.64 4.20
C LYS A 75 -1.79 9.57 5.72
N PRO A 76 -1.39 10.62 6.46
CA PRO A 76 -1.42 10.59 7.92
C PRO A 76 -2.78 10.07 8.26
N ALA A 77 -2.84 8.95 8.97
CA ALA A 77 -4.09 8.26 9.21
C ALA A 77 -5.03 9.32 9.77
N THR A 78 -5.92 9.82 8.90
CA THR A 78 -7.18 10.34 9.36
C THR A 78 -7.72 9.11 10.00
N LEU A 79 -7.52 9.00 11.32
CA LEU A 79 -8.42 8.29 12.20
C LEU A 79 -9.77 8.63 11.57
N LEU A 80 -10.34 7.69 10.83
CA LEU A 80 -11.73 7.75 10.49
C LEU A 80 -12.33 7.93 11.86
N LYS A 81 -12.79 9.15 12.16
CA LYS A 81 -13.42 9.47 13.43
C LYS A 81 -14.67 8.61 13.40
N SER A 82 -14.56 7.37 13.86
CA SER A 82 -15.72 6.52 14.05
C SER A 82 -16.57 7.31 15.01
N GLU A 83 -17.80 7.62 14.59
CA GLU A 83 -18.74 8.17 15.54
C GLU A 83 -19.01 7.09 16.59
N PRO A 84 -19.13 7.47 17.87
CA PRO A 84 -19.55 6.51 18.89
C PRO A 84 -20.91 5.95 18.51
N VAL A 85 -21.07 4.64 18.63
CA VAL A 85 -22.30 3.92 18.29
C VAL A 85 -23.13 3.58 19.52
N ALA A 86 -22.50 3.57 20.69
CA ALA A 86 -23.14 3.34 21.98
C ALA A 86 -22.39 4.05 23.11
N VAL A 87 -22.99 4.05 24.29
CA VAL A 87 -22.45 4.64 25.52
C VAL A 87 -22.58 3.62 26.65
N LEU A 88 -21.50 3.42 27.41
CA LEU A 88 -21.45 2.59 28.61
C LEU A 88 -21.57 3.48 29.85
N TYR A 89 -22.58 3.19 30.66
CA TYR A 89 -22.85 3.84 31.94
C TYR A 89 -22.06 3.19 33.07
N ALA A 90 -21.84 3.94 34.16
CA ALA A 90 -21.14 3.46 35.35
C ALA A 90 -21.80 2.23 36.02
N ASP A 91 -23.11 2.03 35.83
CA ASP A 91 -23.86 0.86 36.32
C ASP A 91 -23.72 -0.38 35.41
N GLY A 92 -22.96 -0.26 34.32
CA GLY A 92 -22.75 -1.31 33.33
C GLY A 92 -23.80 -1.35 32.22
N ALA A 93 -24.79 -0.46 32.21
CA ALA A 93 -25.77 -0.38 31.12
C ALA A 93 -25.11 0.13 29.83
N VAL A 94 -25.46 -0.48 28.70
CA VAL A 94 -25.03 -0.05 27.38
C VAL A 94 -26.25 0.44 26.62
N LEU A 95 -26.23 1.70 26.18
CA LEU A 95 -27.26 2.27 25.33
C LEU A 95 -26.68 2.65 23.97
N THR A 96 -27.30 2.15 22.91
CA THR A 96 -26.99 2.49 21.53
C THR A 96 -27.50 3.90 21.19
N LYS A 97 -26.99 4.45 20.08
CA LYS A 97 -27.46 5.75 19.54
C LYS A 97 -28.97 5.79 19.33
N ALA A 98 -29.59 4.68 18.95
CA ALA A 98 -31.04 4.56 18.77
C ALA A 98 -31.80 4.61 20.11
N GLU A 99 -31.25 4.04 21.17
CA GLU A 99 -31.86 3.96 22.51
C GLU A 99 -31.73 5.29 23.28
N CYS A 100 -30.64 6.03 23.08
CA CYS A 100 -30.47 7.36 23.68
C CYS A 100 -31.30 8.46 23.02
N GLY A 101 -31.82 8.24 21.81
CA GLY A 101 -32.54 9.26 21.04
C GLY A 101 -31.75 10.57 20.91
N ASN A 102 -32.40 11.70 21.19
CA ASN A 102 -31.80 13.03 21.07
C ASN A 102 -30.75 13.36 22.14
N CYS A 103 -30.63 12.55 23.19
CA CYS A 103 -29.71 12.79 24.31
C CYS A 103 -28.32 12.19 24.08
N PHE A 104 -28.11 11.45 22.99
CA PHE A 104 -26.89 10.68 22.74
C PHE A 104 -25.60 11.54 22.78
N GLU A 105 -25.63 12.76 22.26
CA GLU A 105 -24.47 13.66 22.33
C GLU A 105 -24.12 14.09 23.75
N ILE A 106 -25.13 14.24 24.61
CA ILE A 106 -24.94 14.58 26.01
C ILE A 106 -24.39 13.35 26.74
N CYS A 107 -24.97 12.17 26.51
CA CYS A 107 -24.50 10.90 27.05
C CYS A 107 -23.02 10.63 26.69
N CYS A 108 -22.62 10.88 25.44
CA CYS A 108 -21.22 10.73 25.00
C CYS A 108 -20.22 11.66 25.70
N LYS A 109 -20.67 12.77 26.31
CA LYS A 109 -19.81 13.70 27.04
C LYS A 109 -19.68 13.36 28.52
N VAL A 110 -20.64 12.62 29.06
CA VAL A 110 -20.74 12.33 30.50
C VAL A 110 -20.28 10.90 30.81
N GLU A 111 -20.52 9.97 29.89
CA GLU A 111 -20.32 8.54 30.06
C GLU A 111 -19.28 8.00 29.07
N THR A 112 -18.95 6.70 29.13
CA THR A 112 -17.88 6.12 28.29
C THR A 112 -18.39 5.80 26.88
N PRO A 113 -17.91 6.46 25.81
CA PRO A 113 -18.33 6.15 24.45
C PRO A 113 -17.75 4.82 23.97
N LEU A 114 -18.59 4.03 23.30
CA LEU A 114 -18.21 2.80 22.61
C LEU A 114 -18.23 3.03 21.10
N TYR A 115 -17.17 2.59 20.43
CA TYR A 115 -16.99 2.70 18.99
C TYR A 115 -17.20 1.34 18.34
N ALA A 116 -17.81 1.33 17.16
CA ALA A 116 -17.83 0.13 16.35
C ALA A 116 -16.40 -0.23 15.97
N GLU A 117 -16.06 -1.51 16.08
CA GLU A 117 -14.82 -2.05 15.57
C GLU A 117 -14.75 -1.73 14.08
N GLN A 118 -13.73 -0.98 13.67
CA GLN A 118 -13.54 -0.71 12.25
C GLN A 118 -13.16 -2.03 11.58
N HIS A 119 -13.98 -2.47 10.63
CA HIS A 119 -13.54 -3.50 9.70
C HIS A 119 -12.24 -3.01 9.06
N ALA A 120 -11.20 -3.85 9.09
CA ALA A 120 -9.94 -3.56 8.41
C ALA A 120 -10.26 -3.03 7.01
N PRO A 121 -9.55 -1.98 6.54
CA PRO A 121 -9.83 -1.40 5.24
C PRO A 121 -9.83 -2.53 4.22
N VAL A 122 -10.97 -2.72 3.54
CA VAL A 122 -11.09 -3.70 2.46
C VAL A 122 -9.97 -3.36 1.49
N ALA A 123 -8.97 -4.25 1.40
CA ALA A 123 -7.83 -4.03 0.54
C ALA A 123 -8.38 -3.84 -0.88
N VAL A 124 -8.27 -2.62 -1.41
CA VAL A 124 -8.55 -2.35 -2.82
C VAL A 124 -7.45 -3.08 -3.57
N VAL A 125 -7.75 -4.29 -4.04
CA VAL A 125 -6.81 -5.06 -4.84
C VAL A 125 -6.54 -4.24 -6.09
N LEU A 126 -5.31 -3.75 -6.23
CA LEU A 126 -4.91 -2.97 -7.38
C LEU A 126 -5.10 -3.82 -8.66
N PRO A 127 -5.53 -3.25 -9.80
CA PRO A 127 -5.80 -4.02 -11.02
C PRO A 127 -4.61 -4.88 -11.49
N PHE A 128 -3.38 -4.47 -11.18
CA PHE A 128 -2.18 -5.26 -11.43
C PHE A 128 -2.13 -6.54 -10.57
N ALA A 129 -2.48 -6.45 -9.29
CA ALA A 129 -2.51 -7.59 -8.39
C ALA A 129 -3.56 -8.62 -8.83
N GLU A 130 -4.76 -8.18 -9.26
CA GLU A 130 -5.76 -9.08 -9.85
C GLU A 130 -5.23 -9.82 -11.07
N LYS A 131 -4.48 -9.11 -11.93
CA LYS A 131 -3.89 -9.71 -13.13
C LYS A 131 -2.80 -10.74 -12.80
N VAL A 132 -1.95 -10.44 -11.82
CA VAL A 132 -0.92 -11.36 -11.30
C VAL A 132 -1.59 -12.61 -10.73
N ILE A 133 -2.59 -12.46 -9.87
CA ILE A 133 -3.34 -13.59 -9.28
C ILE A 133 -4.04 -14.42 -10.36
N SER A 134 -4.66 -13.80 -11.36
CA SER A 134 -5.30 -14.51 -12.47
C SER A 134 -4.31 -15.37 -13.25
N LYS A 135 -3.10 -14.85 -13.50
CA LYS A 135 -2.04 -15.57 -14.22
C LYS A 135 -1.43 -16.70 -13.38
N LEU A 136 -1.26 -16.44 -12.08
CA LEU A 136 -0.75 -17.43 -11.14
C LEU A 136 -1.73 -18.59 -10.95
N ARG A 137 -3.03 -18.32 -10.87
CA ARG A 137 -4.08 -19.35 -10.83
C ARG A 137 -4.09 -20.19 -12.10
N ARG A 138 -3.94 -19.53 -13.26
CA ARG A 138 -3.86 -20.25 -14.54
C ARG A 138 -2.63 -21.15 -14.61
N PHE A 139 -1.50 -20.72 -14.03
CA PHE A 139 -0.32 -21.56 -13.91
C PHE A 139 -0.59 -22.79 -13.03
N GLU A 140 -1.19 -22.60 -11.85
CA GLU A 140 -1.56 -23.69 -10.92
C GLU A 140 -2.46 -24.73 -11.59
N GLU A 141 -3.54 -24.29 -12.26
CA GLU A 141 -4.47 -25.17 -13.00
C GLU A 141 -3.77 -26.02 -14.06
N CYS A 142 -2.82 -25.44 -14.79
CA CYS A 142 -2.11 -26.17 -15.84
C CYS A 142 -1.02 -27.10 -15.28
N ALA A 143 -0.38 -26.70 -14.18
CA ALA A 143 0.63 -27.51 -13.49
C ALA A 143 0.01 -28.75 -12.82
N SER A 144 -1.21 -28.64 -12.28
CA SER A 144 -1.92 -29.79 -11.69
C SER A 144 -2.33 -30.85 -12.72
N ASP A 145 -2.60 -30.42 -13.95
CA ASP A 145 -3.15 -31.27 -15.02
C ASP A 145 -2.07 -31.82 -15.98
N ASN A 146 -0.78 -31.57 -15.72
CA ASN A 146 0.35 -31.93 -16.59
C ASN A 146 0.20 -31.44 -18.04
N GLN A 147 -0.48 -30.31 -18.24
CA GLN A 147 -0.67 -29.70 -19.55
C GLN A 147 0.38 -28.62 -19.82
N ASP A 148 0.58 -28.28 -21.09
CA ASP A 148 1.37 -27.12 -21.47
C ASP A 148 0.73 -25.85 -20.89
N VAL A 149 1.47 -25.17 -20.01
CA VAL A 149 1.00 -23.96 -19.35
C VAL A 149 1.12 -22.78 -20.31
N ASP A 150 0.00 -22.37 -20.92
CA ASP A 150 -0.04 -21.13 -21.71
C ASP A 150 -0.60 -19.95 -20.91
N ILE A 151 0.30 -19.24 -20.24
CA ILE A 151 0.01 -17.94 -19.59
C ILE A 151 0.62 -16.75 -20.36
N GLY A 152 1.32 -17.02 -21.46
CA GLY A 152 2.16 -16.07 -22.19
C GLY A 152 3.59 -16.00 -21.65
N ARG A 153 4.60 -16.05 -22.54
CA ARG A 153 6.04 -16.14 -22.18
C ARG A 153 6.52 -15.05 -21.21
N HIS A 154 6.09 -13.81 -21.43
CA HIS A 154 6.47 -12.68 -20.57
C HIS A 154 5.93 -12.82 -19.14
N TRP A 155 4.81 -13.52 -18.94
CA TRP A 155 4.28 -13.74 -17.58
C TRP A 155 5.12 -14.72 -16.77
N PHE A 156 5.79 -15.69 -17.41
CA PHE A 156 6.77 -16.51 -16.69
C PHE A 156 7.91 -15.66 -16.15
N ASP A 157 8.43 -14.72 -16.94
CA ASP A 157 9.52 -13.84 -16.52
C ASP A 157 9.05 -12.87 -15.42
N VAL A 158 7.88 -12.24 -15.59
CA VAL A 158 7.30 -11.33 -14.57
C VAL A 158 7.04 -12.06 -13.25
N LEU A 159 6.40 -13.22 -13.27
CA LEU A 159 6.11 -13.97 -12.05
C LEU A 159 7.40 -14.51 -11.39
N THR A 160 8.44 -14.77 -12.19
CA THR A 160 9.78 -15.11 -11.64
C THR A 160 10.43 -13.91 -10.98
N GLN A 161 10.36 -12.72 -11.60
CA GLN A 161 10.90 -11.48 -11.02
C GLN A 161 10.17 -11.07 -9.74
N LEU A 162 8.87 -11.35 -9.65
CA LEU A 162 8.07 -11.14 -8.45
C LEU A 162 8.32 -12.21 -7.36
N GLY A 163 9.14 -13.22 -7.62
CA GLY A 163 9.41 -14.31 -6.67
C GLY A 163 8.27 -15.31 -6.51
N LEU A 164 7.24 -15.26 -7.35
CA LEU A 164 6.06 -16.11 -7.27
C LEU A 164 6.27 -17.47 -7.97
N LEU A 165 7.08 -17.47 -9.04
CA LEU A 165 7.54 -18.69 -9.70
C LEU A 165 9.06 -18.81 -9.60
N ASN A 166 9.57 -20.04 -9.64
CA ASN A 166 10.99 -20.31 -9.76
C ASN A 166 11.28 -21.07 -11.05
N ARG A 167 12.26 -20.62 -11.83
CA ARG A 167 12.70 -21.33 -13.03
C ARG A 167 13.69 -22.43 -12.65
N VAL A 168 13.24 -23.68 -12.65
CA VAL A 168 14.03 -24.85 -12.25
C VAL A 168 14.85 -25.47 -13.37
N GLN A 169 14.45 -25.26 -14.63
CA GLN A 169 15.19 -25.77 -15.78
C GLN A 169 15.25 -24.75 -16.92
N ARG A 170 16.39 -24.67 -17.61
CA ARG A 170 16.59 -23.74 -18.72
C ARG A 170 16.06 -24.29 -20.06
N SER A 171 16.29 -25.57 -20.35
CA SER A 171 15.90 -26.21 -21.62
C SER A 171 15.61 -27.72 -21.45
N PRO A 172 14.40 -28.20 -21.77
CA PRO A 172 13.19 -27.38 -21.94
C PRO A 172 12.94 -26.52 -20.70
N ALA A 173 12.36 -25.34 -20.88
CA ALA A 173 12.22 -24.39 -19.80
C ALA A 173 11.10 -24.85 -18.85
N TYR A 174 11.41 -25.03 -17.56
CA TYR A 174 10.45 -25.41 -16.53
C TYR A 174 10.42 -24.38 -15.41
N TRP A 175 9.22 -24.19 -14.89
CA TRP A 175 8.94 -23.37 -13.73
C TRP A 175 8.17 -24.18 -12.70
N GLU A 176 8.38 -23.86 -11.43
CA GLU A 176 7.63 -24.40 -10.30
C GLU A 176 7.04 -23.25 -9.48
N MET A 177 5.92 -23.53 -8.82
CA MET A 177 5.31 -22.59 -7.88
C MET A 177 6.21 -22.46 -6.65
N THR A 178 6.42 -21.23 -6.17
CA THR A 178 7.09 -20.98 -4.89
C THR A 178 6.09 -20.94 -3.74
N GLN A 179 6.56 -21.05 -2.50
CA GLN A 179 5.69 -20.85 -1.32
C GLN A 179 4.99 -19.49 -1.33
N GLN A 180 5.67 -18.42 -1.77
CA GLN A 180 5.07 -17.09 -1.89
C GLN A 180 3.94 -17.05 -2.93
N GLY A 181 4.09 -17.82 -4.02
CA GLY A 181 3.05 -18.01 -5.02
C GLY A 181 1.82 -18.72 -4.45
N GLU A 182 2.04 -19.82 -3.72
CA GLU A 182 0.96 -20.56 -3.03
C GLU A 182 0.23 -19.68 -2.01
N ASP A 183 0.97 -18.97 -1.16
CA ASP A 183 0.39 -18.08 -0.15
C ASP A 183 -0.43 -16.96 -0.80
N ALA A 184 0.04 -16.40 -1.93
CA ALA A 184 -0.67 -15.37 -2.67
C ALA A 184 -2.00 -15.88 -3.26
N LEU A 185 -2.04 -17.12 -3.74
CA LEU A 185 -3.27 -17.75 -4.22
C LEU A 185 -4.25 -18.01 -3.07
N GLU A 186 -3.77 -18.48 -1.93
CA GLU A 186 -4.61 -18.76 -0.78
C GLU A 186 -5.25 -17.49 -0.21
N VAL A 187 -4.46 -16.42 -0.06
CA VAL A 187 -4.97 -15.10 0.33
C VAL A 187 -6.03 -14.61 -0.66
N ALA A 188 -5.84 -14.82 -1.96
CA ALA A 188 -6.83 -14.41 -2.97
C ALA A 188 -8.13 -15.23 -2.89
N ARG A 189 -8.06 -16.54 -2.56
CA ARG A 189 -9.25 -17.39 -2.37
C ARG A 189 -10.07 -16.92 -1.17
N LEU A 190 -9.41 -16.62 -0.06
CA LEU A 190 -10.06 -16.14 1.17
C LEU A 190 -10.76 -14.78 0.98
N ASN A 191 -10.24 -13.96 0.07
CA ASN A 191 -10.78 -12.62 -0.22
C ASN A 191 -11.81 -12.59 -1.36
N THR A 192 -12.13 -13.72 -2.00
CA THR A 192 -13.17 -13.77 -3.04
C THR A 192 -14.53 -14.00 -2.38
N PRO A 193 -15.46 -13.02 -2.37
CA PRO A 193 -16.81 -13.26 -1.84
C PRO A 193 -17.51 -14.34 -2.69
N LYS A 194 -18.13 -15.32 -2.02
CA LYS A 194 -18.97 -16.36 -2.64
C LYS A 194 -20.23 -15.77 -3.27
#